data_AF-A0A7S4ESI4-F1
#
_entry.id   AF-A0A7S4ESI4-F1
#
_cell.length_a   1.000
_cell.length_b   1.000
_cell.length_c   1.000
_cell.angle_alpha   90.00
_cell.angle_beta   90.00
_cell.angle_gamma   90.00
#
_symmetry.space_group_name_H-M   'P 1'
#
loop_
_entity.id
_entity.type
_entity.pdbx_description
1 polymer ?
#
loop_
_entity_poly.entity_id
_entity_poly.type
_entity_poly.pdbx_seq_one_letter_code
_entity_poly.pdbx_strand_id
1 'polypeptide(L)'
;KRHSCMWRLLENGTAVRSGEVELPTIPPHTSADIEILHSPEAEYRQASVTERLLEVSFLLRHNSHEIAWEQLEVAPSCTWADACCALAPALAPSITLNLPLTLDESDASVISVHCSNFDFDFSRQTGLLTSLRVDGAECLRAP
;
A
#
# COMPACT_ATOMS: atom_id res chain seq x y z
N LYS A 1 14.56 22.48 29.11
CA LYS A 1 14.78 22.54 27.65
C LYS A 1 13.61 21.81 27.02
N ARG A 2 12.92 22.38 26.04
CA ARG A 2 11.78 21.68 25.39
C ARG A 2 12.31 20.48 24.61
N HIS A 3 11.53 19.43 24.41
CA HIS A 3 11.86 18.33 23.50
C HIS A 3 10.96 18.46 22.27
N SER A 4 11.22 17.73 21.20
CA SER A 4 10.34 17.72 20.03
C SER A 4 10.34 16.34 19.38
N CYS A 5 9.24 16.02 18.69
CA CYS A 5 9.16 14.87 17.80
C CYS A 5 8.79 15.32 16.39
N MET A 6 9.16 14.50 15.41
CA MET A 6 8.75 14.64 14.02
C MET A 6 7.52 13.79 13.81
N TRP A 7 6.60 14.24 12.97
CA TRP A 7 5.47 13.44 12.52
C TRP A 7 5.38 13.46 11.00
N ARG A 8 4.86 12.37 10.42
CA ARG A 8 4.58 12.23 8.99
C ARG A 8 3.22 11.58 8.79
N LEU A 9 2.43 12.14 7.89
CA LEU A 9 1.22 11.47 7.38
C LEU A 9 1.60 10.78 6.06
N LEU A 10 1.42 9.47 6.02
CA LEU A 10 1.68 8.62 4.87
C LEU A 10 0.36 8.28 4.18
N GLU A 11 0.35 8.33 2.85
CA GLU A 11 -0.69 7.75 2.00
C GLU A 11 -0.03 6.65 1.14
N ASN A 12 -0.48 5.39 1.30
CA ASN A 12 0.10 4.21 0.63
C ASN A 12 1.65 4.17 0.71
N GLY A 13 2.19 4.44 1.90
CA GLY A 13 3.64 4.45 2.16
C GLY A 13 4.40 5.72 1.71
N THR A 14 3.73 6.71 1.09
CA THR A 14 4.35 7.97 0.67
C THR A 14 4.01 9.10 1.63
N ALA A 15 5.01 9.82 2.13
CA ALA A 15 4.78 10.98 3.00
C ALA A 15 4.13 12.13 2.23
N VAL A 16 2.89 12.46 2.58
CA VAL A 16 2.12 13.56 1.97
C VAL A 16 2.16 14.83 2.83
N ARG A 17 2.37 14.69 4.14
CA ARG A 17 2.58 15.80 5.08
C ARG A 17 3.58 15.40 6.14
N SER A 18 4.24 16.40 6.72
CA SER A 18 5.15 16.22 7.84
C SER A 18 5.29 17.50 8.64
N GLY A 19 5.68 17.39 9.90
CA GLY A 19 5.97 18.55 10.73
C GLY A 19 6.66 18.19 12.03
N GLU A 20 7.03 19.21 12.79
CA GLU A 20 7.59 19.08 14.14
C GLU A 20 6.52 19.46 15.16
N VAL A 21 6.46 18.73 16.28
CA VAL A 21 5.66 19.13 17.45
C VAL A 21 6.55 19.19 18.68
N GLU A 22 6.43 20.29 19.43
CA GLU A 22 7.11 20.42 20.71
C GLU A 22 6.48 19.49 21.74
N LEU A 23 7.33 18.75 22.44
CA LEU A 23 6.91 17.85 23.50
C LEU A 23 6.91 18.58 24.84
N PRO A 24 5.87 18.37 25.67
CA PRO A 24 5.89 18.82 27.05
C PRO A 24 7.01 18.09 27.81
N THR A 25 7.51 18.72 28.89
CA THR A 25 8.44 18.03 29.78
C THR A 25 7.66 17.03 30.64
N ILE A 26 7.91 15.74 30.42
CA ILE A 26 7.24 14.65 31.13
C ILE A 26 8.18 14.01 32.17
N PRO A 27 7.78 13.90 33.45
CA PRO A 27 8.51 13.10 34.43
C PRO A 27 8.57 11.61 34.04
N PRO A 28 9.56 10.86 34.56
CA PRO A 28 9.61 9.41 34.38
C PRO A 28 8.30 8.73 34.80
N HIS A 29 7.85 7.75 34.00
CA HIS A 29 6.63 6.95 34.25
C HIS A 29 5.31 7.74 34.24
N THR A 30 5.26 8.86 33.54
CA THR A 30 4.05 9.66 33.33
C THR A 30 3.74 9.82 31.85
N SER A 31 2.50 10.22 31.55
CA SER A 31 2.02 10.47 30.19
C SER A 31 1.59 11.92 30.03
N ALA A 32 1.68 12.42 28.79
CA ALA A 32 1.11 13.70 28.40
C ALA A 32 0.53 13.59 27.00
N ASP A 33 -0.55 14.34 26.77
CA ASP A 33 -1.19 14.41 25.47
C ASP A 33 -0.44 15.38 24.56
N ILE A 34 -0.34 15.02 23.28
CA ILE A 34 0.25 15.85 22.23
C ILE A 34 -0.78 15.95 21.13
N GLU A 35 -1.13 17.18 20.77
CA GLU A 35 -2.06 17.43 19.68
C GLU A 35 -1.28 17.70 18.39
N ILE A 36 -1.46 16.81 17.40
CA ILE A 36 -0.90 17.00 16.06
C ILE A 36 -1.97 17.67 15.21
N LEU A 37 -1.88 18.99 15.10
CA LEU A 37 -2.77 19.77 14.23
C LEU A 37 -2.39 19.52 12.77
N HIS A 38 -3.14 18.65 12.10
CA HIS A 38 -3.12 18.57 10.65
C HIS A 38 -4.35 19.35 10.13
N SER A 39 -4.13 20.47 9.44
CA SER A 39 -5.26 21.21 8.85
C SER A 39 -5.94 20.34 7.80
N PRO A 40 -7.27 20.12 7.87
CA PRO A 40 -8.00 19.56 6.75
C PRO A 40 -8.15 20.68 5.71
N GLU A 41 -7.16 20.84 4.83
CA GLU A 41 -7.40 21.62 3.63
C GLU A 41 -8.55 20.95 2.85
N ALA A 42 -9.40 21.78 2.25
CA ALA A 42 -10.66 21.40 1.60
C ALA A 42 -10.52 20.35 0.46
N GLU A 43 -9.31 19.86 0.19
CA GLU A 43 -8.97 18.80 -0.77
C GLU A 43 -9.21 17.37 -0.24
N TYR A 44 -9.45 17.19 1.07
CA TYR A 44 -9.67 15.87 1.69
C TYR A 44 -11.00 15.18 1.34
N ARG A 45 -11.79 15.72 0.42
CA ARG A 45 -13.11 15.20 0.00
C ARG A 45 -13.09 14.24 -1.19
N GLN A 46 -11.92 13.86 -1.72
CA GLN A 46 -11.88 12.74 -2.66
C GLN A 46 -11.75 11.42 -1.90
N ALA A 47 -12.82 10.61 -2.00
CA ALA A 47 -12.90 9.23 -1.54
C ALA A 47 -11.84 8.38 -2.26
N SER A 48 -10.59 8.53 -1.83
CA SER A 48 -9.51 7.63 -2.21
C SER A 48 -9.46 6.51 -1.18
N VAL A 49 -9.39 5.27 -1.65
CA VAL A 49 -9.23 4.07 -0.82
C VAL A 49 -7.77 3.97 -0.32
N THR A 50 -7.14 5.11 -0.05
CA THR A 50 -5.74 5.19 0.35
C THR A 50 -5.61 4.77 1.80
N GLU A 51 -4.74 3.79 2.04
CA GLU A 51 -4.26 3.49 3.38
C GLU A 51 -3.56 4.74 3.92
N ARG A 52 -3.92 5.14 5.14
CA ARG A 52 -3.38 6.32 5.80
C ARG A 52 -2.76 5.96 7.14
N LEU A 53 -1.51 6.38 7.31
CA LEU A 53 -0.72 6.06 8.49
C LEU A 53 -0.11 7.36 9.03
N LEU A 54 -0.30 7.63 10.32
CA LEU A 54 0.40 8.67 11.04
C LEU A 54 1.61 8.05 11.72
N GLU A 55 2.80 8.45 11.32
CA GLU A 55 4.05 8.06 11.95
C GLU A 55 4.56 9.20 12.84
N VAL A 56 5.01 8.88 14.05
CA VAL A 56 5.58 9.82 15.01
C VAL A 56 6.94 9.31 15.47
N SER A 57 8.00 10.10 15.25
CA SER A 57 9.39 9.77 15.59
C SER A 57 9.95 10.74 16.61
N PHE A 58 10.51 10.21 17.70
CA PHE A 58 11.15 10.96 18.77
C PHE A 58 12.65 11.04 18.53
N LEU A 59 13.17 12.27 18.38
CA LEU A 59 14.57 12.50 18.04
C LEU A 59 15.36 13.13 19.21
N LEU A 60 16.62 12.71 19.35
CA LEU A 60 17.58 13.38 20.23
C LEU A 60 18.05 14.68 19.60
N ARG A 61 17.85 15.80 20.30
CA ARG A 61 18.19 17.15 19.79
C ARG A 61 19.66 17.36 19.39
N HIS A 62 20.60 16.61 19.95
CA HIS A 62 22.02 16.87 19.78
C HIS A 62 22.63 16.22 18.53
N ASN A 63 21.98 15.20 17.97
CA ASN A 63 22.47 14.46 16.80
C ASN A 63 21.35 13.95 15.88
N SER A 64 20.10 14.35 16.14
CA SER A 64 18.90 13.89 15.43
C SER A 64 18.74 12.37 15.40
N HIS A 65 19.37 11.66 16.34
CA HIS A 65 19.24 10.21 16.44
C HIS A 65 17.85 9.85 16.95
N GLU A 66 17.16 8.99 16.21
CA GLU A 66 15.86 8.46 16.61
C GLU A 66 16.00 7.53 17.81
N ILE A 67 15.15 7.72 18.80
CA ILE A 67 15.17 6.93 20.05
C ILE A 67 13.90 6.12 20.27
N ALA A 68 12.81 6.52 19.62
CA ALA A 68 11.55 5.82 19.61
C ALA A 68 10.73 6.30 18.41
N TRP A 69 9.87 5.44 17.89
CA TRP A 69 8.87 5.79 16.89
C TRP A 69 7.64 4.93 17.10
N GLU A 70 6.51 5.41 16.59
CA GLU A 70 5.25 4.66 16.56
C GLU A 70 4.45 5.04 15.31
N GLN A 71 3.63 4.11 14.83
CA GLN A 71 2.78 4.30 13.66
C GLN A 71 1.33 3.93 13.98
N LEU A 72 0.39 4.82 13.65
CA LEU A 72 -1.03 4.62 13.88
C LEU A 72 -1.79 4.69 12.57
N GLU A 73 -2.74 3.76 12.39
CA GLU A 73 -3.68 3.83 11.27
C GLU A 73 -4.67 4.97 11.50
N VAL A 74 -4.75 5.87 10.51
CA VAL A 74 -5.73 6.95 10.52
C VAL A 74 -6.92 6.46 9.71
N ALA A 75 -7.99 6.08 10.41
CA ALA A 75 -9.17 5.53 9.77
C ALA A 75 -9.63 6.43 8.61
N PRO A 76 -9.94 5.85 7.43
CA PRO A 76 -10.46 6.64 6.33
C PRO A 76 -11.76 7.34 6.76
N SER A 77 -11.95 8.58 6.34
CA SER A 77 -13.21 9.33 6.55
C SER A 77 -14.38 8.74 5.73
N CYS A 78 -14.13 7.69 4.97
CA CYS A 78 -15.04 7.05 4.05
C CYS A 78 -15.75 5.90 4.79
N THR A 79 -17.08 5.86 4.72
CA THR A 79 -17.81 4.68 5.19
C THR A 79 -17.49 3.48 4.29
N TRP A 80 -17.71 2.26 4.77
CA TRP A 80 -17.56 1.06 3.94
C TRP A 80 -18.31 1.16 2.59
N ALA A 81 -19.43 1.90 2.57
CA ALA A 81 -20.22 2.16 1.37
C ALA A 81 -19.48 3.05 0.36
N ASP A 82 -18.71 4.04 0.82
CA ASP A 82 -17.86 4.89 -0.02
C ASP A 82 -16.65 4.10 -0.55
N ALA A 83 -16.07 3.22 0.27
CA ALA A 83 -15.00 2.32 -0.14
C ALA A 83 -15.48 1.31 -1.20
N CYS A 84 -16.70 0.77 -1.08
CA CYS A 84 -17.28 -0.10 -2.11
C CYS A 84 -17.57 0.65 -3.43
N CYS A 85 -17.94 1.94 -3.38
CA CYS A 85 -18.14 2.76 -4.59
C CYS A 85 -16.81 3.16 -5.26
N ALA A 86 -15.72 3.28 -4.50
CA ALA A 86 -14.38 3.56 -5.03
C ALA A 86 -13.60 2.29 -5.44
N LEU A 87 -13.92 1.13 -4.84
CA LEU A 87 -13.46 -0.21 -5.23
C LEU A 87 -14.32 -0.84 -6.33
N ALA A 88 -15.50 -0.29 -6.61
CA ALA A 88 -16.13 -0.51 -7.90
C ALA A 88 -15.08 -0.07 -8.92
N PRO A 89 -14.54 -0.98 -9.75
CA PRO A 89 -13.52 -0.60 -10.72
C PRO A 89 -14.12 0.58 -11.47
N ALA A 90 -13.51 1.75 -11.36
CA ALA A 90 -14.05 3.01 -11.85
C ALA A 90 -14.24 2.90 -13.36
N LEU A 91 -15.33 2.25 -13.81
CA LEU A 91 -15.47 1.52 -15.07
C LEU A 91 -14.16 1.63 -15.85
N ALA A 92 -13.10 0.96 -15.37
CA ALA A 92 -11.77 1.14 -15.96
C ALA A 92 -12.03 0.85 -17.42
N PRO A 93 -11.87 1.85 -18.32
CA PRO A 93 -12.46 1.81 -19.66
C PRO A 93 -12.11 0.46 -20.18
N SER A 94 -13.13 -0.41 -20.37
CA SER A 94 -12.95 -1.87 -20.35
C SER A 94 -11.59 -2.14 -20.94
N ILE A 95 -10.62 -2.58 -20.14
CA ILE A 95 -9.29 -2.82 -20.70
C ILE A 95 -9.53 -4.04 -21.59
N THR A 96 -10.01 -3.78 -22.79
CA THR A 96 -10.00 -4.66 -23.92
C THR A 96 -8.53 -4.68 -24.22
N LEU A 97 -7.82 -5.56 -23.49
CA LEU A 97 -6.53 -6.03 -23.91
C LEU A 97 -6.82 -6.63 -25.29
N ASN A 98 -6.68 -5.83 -26.34
CA ASN A 98 -6.69 -6.27 -27.73
C ASN A 98 -5.37 -7.00 -28.03
N LEU A 99 -4.89 -7.77 -27.04
CA LEU A 99 -3.77 -8.66 -27.14
C LEU A 99 -4.37 -10.02 -27.46
N PRO A 100 -4.04 -10.62 -28.61
CA PRO A 100 -4.53 -11.95 -28.93
C PRO A 100 -4.02 -12.93 -27.88
N LEU A 101 -4.94 -13.45 -27.08
CA LEU A 101 -4.67 -14.59 -26.21
C LEU A 101 -4.89 -15.85 -27.04
N THR A 102 -3.88 -16.70 -27.10
CA THR A 102 -3.98 -18.02 -27.74
C THR A 102 -4.05 -19.07 -26.65
N LEU A 103 -5.09 -19.89 -26.68
CA LEU A 103 -5.22 -21.06 -25.82
C LEU A 103 -4.69 -22.27 -26.58
N ASP A 104 -3.68 -22.96 -26.03
CA ASP A 104 -3.20 -24.24 -26.53
C ASP A 104 -3.57 -25.35 -25.54
N GLU A 105 -4.32 -26.30 -26.06
CA GLU A 105 -4.85 -27.44 -25.33
C GLU A 105 -4.30 -28.77 -25.86
N SER A 106 -3.29 -28.73 -26.72
CA SER A 106 -2.72 -29.90 -27.40
C SER A 106 -1.99 -30.85 -26.45
N ASP A 107 -1.46 -30.35 -25.33
CA ASP A 107 -0.84 -31.18 -24.29
C ASP A 107 -1.91 -31.80 -23.37
N ALA A 108 -1.81 -33.10 -23.14
CA ALA A 108 -2.72 -33.85 -22.27
C ALA A 108 -2.51 -33.59 -20.77
N SER A 109 -1.36 -33.02 -20.40
CA SER A 109 -0.95 -32.75 -19.02
C SER A 109 -1.12 -31.29 -18.61
N VAL A 110 -1.07 -30.36 -19.57
CA VAL A 110 -1.18 -28.92 -19.32
C VAL A 110 -2.13 -28.20 -20.28
N ILE A 111 -2.64 -27.06 -19.85
CA ILE A 111 -3.32 -26.06 -20.70
C ILE A 111 -2.41 -24.84 -20.73
N SER A 112 -2.02 -24.40 -21.92
CA SER A 112 -1.14 -23.24 -22.10
C SER A 112 -1.93 -22.04 -22.60
N VAL A 113 -1.67 -20.87 -22.01
CA VAL A 113 -2.22 -19.59 -22.43
C VAL A 113 -1.05 -18.71 -22.87
N HIS A 114 -1.05 -18.32 -24.14
CA HIS A 114 -0.01 -17.50 -24.75
C HIS A 114 -0.52 -16.08 -25.02
N CYS A 115 0.29 -15.10 -24.66
CA CYS A 115 0.17 -13.69 -24.97
C CYS A 115 1.52 -13.19 -25.50
N SER A 116 1.57 -12.00 -26.10
CA SER A 116 2.78 -11.45 -26.73
C SER A 116 4.05 -11.52 -25.88
N ASN A 117 3.92 -11.40 -24.56
CA ASN A 117 5.02 -11.33 -23.60
C ASN A 117 4.77 -12.15 -22.33
N PHE A 118 3.68 -12.92 -22.29
CA PHE A 118 3.33 -13.75 -21.14
C PHE A 118 2.88 -15.12 -21.61
N ASP A 119 3.43 -16.17 -20.99
CA ASP A 119 2.94 -17.53 -21.14
C ASP A 119 2.57 -18.10 -19.77
N PHE A 120 1.45 -18.83 -19.71
CA PHE A 120 0.96 -19.49 -18.51
C PHE A 120 0.69 -20.96 -18.81
N ASP A 121 1.20 -21.87 -17.98
CA ASP A 121 0.89 -23.30 -18.10
C ASP A 121 0.16 -23.77 -16.85
N PHE A 122 -1.02 -24.37 -17.02
CA PHE A 122 -1.84 -24.92 -15.94
C PHE A 122 -1.86 -26.44 -16.01
N SER A 123 -1.59 -27.13 -14.90
CA SER A 123 -1.74 -28.58 -14.81
C SER A 123 -3.22 -28.97 -14.93
N ARG A 124 -3.55 -29.83 -15.90
CA ARG A 124 -4.91 -30.38 -16.05
C ARG A 124 -5.31 -31.29 -14.89
N GLN A 125 -4.34 -31.91 -14.22
CA GLN A 125 -4.60 -32.83 -13.10
C GLN A 125 -4.94 -32.09 -11.80
N THR A 126 -4.21 -31.01 -11.51
CA THR A 126 -4.31 -30.30 -10.22
C THR A 126 -5.04 -28.97 -10.31
N GLY A 127 -5.18 -28.42 -11.53
CA GLY A 127 -5.68 -27.07 -11.77
C GLY A 127 -4.71 -25.97 -11.35
N LEU A 128 -3.49 -26.32 -10.91
CA LEU A 128 -2.51 -25.35 -10.44
C LEU A 128 -1.73 -24.74 -11.61
N LEU A 129 -1.33 -23.48 -11.46
CA LEU A 129 -0.37 -22.83 -12.33
C LEU A 129 1.01 -23.45 -12.09
N THR A 130 1.60 -24.03 -13.14
CA THR A 130 2.88 -24.75 -13.07
C THR A 130 4.04 -24.00 -13.72
N SER A 131 3.76 -23.06 -14.63
CA SER A 131 4.77 -22.19 -15.24
C SER A 131 4.17 -20.79 -15.50
N LEU A 132 4.97 -19.76 -15.26
CA LEU A 132 4.67 -18.37 -15.61
C LEU A 132 5.91 -17.78 -16.26
N ARG A 133 5.86 -17.54 -17.57
CA ARG A 133 6.98 -16.93 -18.29
C ARG A 133 6.63 -15.49 -18.66
N VAL A 134 7.56 -14.58 -18.37
CA VAL A 134 7.49 -13.17 -18.77
C VAL A 134 8.70 -12.90 -19.67
N ASP A 135 8.44 -12.46 -20.91
CA ASP A 135 9.50 -12.28 -21.92
C ASP A 135 10.38 -13.54 -22.10
N GLY A 136 9.74 -14.72 -21.99
CA GLY A 136 10.39 -16.03 -22.06
C GLY A 136 11.16 -16.47 -20.80
N ALA A 137 11.24 -15.65 -19.76
CA ALA A 137 11.91 -15.98 -18.50
C ALA A 137 10.92 -16.59 -17.49
N GLU A 138 11.24 -17.77 -16.96
CA GLU A 138 10.45 -18.43 -15.93
C GLU A 138 10.45 -17.64 -14.62
N CYS A 139 9.26 -17.32 -14.14
CA CYS A 139 9.00 -16.53 -12.94
C CYS A 139 8.54 -17.39 -11.76
N LEU A 140 8.09 -18.62 -12.00
CA LEU A 140 7.81 -19.58 -10.93
C LEU A 140 9.04 -20.42 -10.65
N ARG A 141 9.37 -20.55 -9.37
CA ARG A 141 10.22 -21.67 -8.96
C ARG A 141 9.32 -22.89 -8.86
N ALA A 142 9.72 -23.97 -9.51
CA ALA A 142 9.11 -25.27 -9.26
C ALA A 142 9.10 -25.51 -7.73
N PRO A 143 7.99 -25.98 -7.16
CA PRO A 143 7.93 -26.33 -5.75
C PRO A 143 8.99 -27.36 -5.36
#